data_AF-A0A938CSA1-F1
#
_entry.id   AF-A0A938CSA1-F1
#
_cell.length_a   1.000
_cell.length_b   1.000
_cell.length_c   1.000
_cell.angle_alpha   90.00
_cell.angle_beta   90.00
_cell.angle_gamma   90.00
#
_symmetry.space_group_name_H-M   'P 1'
#
loop_
_entity.id
_entity.type
_entity.pdbx_description
1 polymer ?
#
loop_
_entity_poly.entity_id
_entity_poly.type
_entity_poly.pdbx_seq_one_letter_code
_entity_poly.pdbx_strand_id
1 'polypeptide(L)'
;MPRRLMRSIVIAAAVLAAGLALRLAAAPMPEAMEAALFALDVAAGERSSALKRLRAAPSRAAMEAAGEVSGDLYRPAAPPRAVLVLVPGASSEGKDHPQLVAFAASLARVGFAVFVPELPALRRLQV
;
A
#
# COMPACT_ATOMS: atom_id res chain seq x y z
N MET A 1 4.91 -7.72 55.74
CA MET A 1 4.14 -7.31 54.54
C MET A 1 4.83 -7.84 53.28
N PRO A 2 4.10 -8.36 52.28
CA PRO A 2 4.51 -9.58 51.59
C PRO A 2 5.31 -9.26 50.33
N ARG A 3 6.60 -9.64 50.30
CA ARG A 3 7.47 -9.56 49.11
C ARG A 3 6.85 -10.25 47.88
N ARG A 4 5.94 -11.22 48.08
CA ARG A 4 5.16 -11.86 47.02
C ARG A 4 4.14 -10.92 46.37
N LEU A 5 3.44 -10.11 47.17
CA LEU A 5 2.43 -9.15 46.70
C LEU A 5 3.07 -8.01 45.89
N MET A 6 4.24 -7.54 46.32
CA MET A 6 4.97 -6.48 45.62
C MET A 6 5.54 -6.98 44.28
N ARG A 7 6.01 -8.23 44.21
CA ARG A 7 6.45 -8.87 42.97
C ARG A 7 5.30 -9.06 41.98
N SER A 8 4.13 -9.49 42.42
CA SER A 8 2.96 -9.64 41.53
C SER A 8 2.48 -8.31 40.95
N ILE A 9 2.54 -7.21 41.74
CA ILE A 9 2.16 -5.87 41.24
C ILE A 9 3.14 -5.39 40.16
N VAL A 10 4.45 -5.57 40.37
CA VAL A 10 5.47 -5.17 39.39
C VAL A 10 5.32 -5.97 38.08
N ILE A 11 5.09 -7.28 38.17
CA ILE A 11 4.87 -8.12 36.98
C ILE A 11 3.59 -7.69 36.25
N ALA A 12 2.49 -7.46 36.97
CA ALA A 12 1.24 -7.01 36.37
C ALA A 12 1.40 -5.66 35.66
N ALA A 13 2.09 -4.69 36.28
CA ALA A 13 2.38 -3.39 35.69
C ALA A 13 3.25 -3.50 34.44
N ALA A 14 4.28 -4.37 34.45
CA ALA A 14 5.15 -4.59 33.29
C ALA A 14 4.39 -5.22 32.11
N VAL A 15 3.52 -6.20 32.38
CA VAL A 15 2.65 -6.81 31.35
C VAL A 15 1.68 -5.79 30.78
N LEU A 16 1.08 -4.95 31.63
CA LEU A 16 0.15 -3.90 31.19
C LEU A 16 0.86 -2.85 30.31
N ALA A 17 2.06 -2.42 30.72
CA ALA A 17 2.88 -1.49 29.96
C ALA A 17 3.31 -2.07 28.61
N ALA A 18 3.73 -3.34 28.58
CA ALA A 18 4.07 -4.04 27.34
C ALA A 18 2.85 -4.18 26.41
N GLY A 19 1.68 -4.50 26.97
CA GLY A 19 0.42 -4.57 26.22
C GLY A 19 0.03 -3.22 25.62
N LEU A 20 0.16 -2.13 26.38
CA LEU A 20 -0.11 -0.77 25.92
C LEU A 20 0.87 -0.34 24.82
N ALA A 21 2.17 -0.61 24.99
CA ALA A 21 3.18 -0.32 23.98
C ALA A 21 2.90 -1.06 22.67
N LEU A 22 2.50 -2.34 22.74
CA LEU A 22 2.13 -3.13 21.56
C LEU A 22 0.89 -2.55 20.86
N ARG A 23 -0.11 -2.07 21.62
CA ARG A 23 -1.31 -1.44 21.06
C ARG A 23 -1.01 -0.12 20.36
N LEU A 24 -0.16 0.72 20.95
CA LEU A 24 0.24 1.98 20.35
C LEU A 24 1.08 1.77 19.08
N ALA A 25 1.97 0.77 19.07
CA ALA A 25 2.75 0.40 17.89
C ALA A 25 1.89 -0.17 16.75
N ALA A 26 0.77 -0.83 17.09
CA ALA A 26 -0.18 -1.39 16.12
C ALA A 26 -1.32 -0.43 15.75
N ALA A 27 -1.36 0.77 16.32
CA ALA A 27 -2.42 1.73 16.04
C ALA A 27 -2.37 2.15 14.56
N PRO A 28 -3.51 2.16 13.84
CA PRO A 28 -3.53 2.62 12.46
C PRO A 28 -3.13 4.10 12.40
N MET A 29 -2.48 4.48 11.31
CA MET A 29 -2.19 5.89 11.03
C MET A 29 -3.53 6.64 10.93
N PRO A 30 -3.64 7.85 11.50
CA PRO A 30 -4.82 8.70 11.27
C PRO A 30 -5.07 8.86 9.77
N GLU A 31 -6.32 8.67 9.32
CA GLU A 31 -6.67 8.65 7.90
C GLU A 31 -6.23 9.91 7.15
N ALA A 32 -6.38 11.09 7.78
CA ALA A 32 -5.94 12.36 7.22
C ALA A 32 -4.43 12.38 6.93
N MET A 33 -3.63 11.75 7.79
CA MET A 33 -2.18 11.69 7.62
C MET A 33 -1.78 10.66 6.56
N GLU A 34 -2.47 9.52 6.49
CA GLU A 34 -2.27 8.54 5.40
C GLU A 34 -2.62 9.15 4.04
N ALA A 35 -3.73 9.88 3.94
CA ALA A 35 -4.13 10.60 2.73
C ALA A 35 -3.11 11.68 2.31
N ALA A 36 -2.60 12.46 3.28
CA ALA A 36 -1.57 13.46 3.01
C ALA A 36 -0.26 12.82 2.51
N LEU A 37 0.18 11.73 3.15
CA LEU A 37 1.37 10.99 2.71
C LEU A 37 1.19 10.38 1.33
N PHE A 38 0.00 9.87 1.01
CA PHE A 38 -0.35 9.37 -0.31
C PHE A 38 -0.25 10.47 -1.37
N ALA A 39 -0.89 11.63 -1.14
CA ALA A 39 -0.85 12.74 -2.09
C ALA A 39 0.59 13.21 -2.37
N LEU A 40 1.41 13.29 -1.32
CA LEU A 40 2.83 13.63 -1.45
C LEU A 40 3.63 12.54 -2.19
N ASP A 41 3.31 11.26 -2.01
CA ASP A 41 3.94 10.16 -2.74
C ASP A 41 3.61 10.20 -4.23
N VAL A 42 2.34 10.48 -4.58
CA VAL A 42 1.92 10.67 -5.98
C VAL A 42 2.69 11.82 -6.63
N ALA A 43 2.82 12.97 -5.93
CA ALA A 43 3.62 14.10 -6.41
C ALA A 43 5.13 13.79 -6.50
N ALA A 44 5.64 12.89 -5.65
CA ALA A 44 7.03 12.44 -5.69
C ALA A 44 7.31 11.57 -6.94
N GLY A 45 6.31 10.85 -7.46
CA GLY A 45 6.46 9.97 -8.62
C GLY A 45 7.41 8.82 -8.29
N GLU A 46 8.51 8.66 -9.03
CA GLU A 46 9.52 7.63 -8.75
C GLU A 46 10.49 7.99 -7.62
N ARG A 47 10.62 9.28 -7.27
CA ARG A 47 11.55 9.78 -6.24
C ARG A 47 11.22 9.23 -4.85
N SER A 48 12.16 9.29 -3.92
CA SER A 48 11.93 8.87 -2.54
C SER A 48 10.85 9.74 -1.86
N SER A 49 10.01 9.11 -1.03
CA SER A 49 8.94 9.78 -0.28
C SER A 49 8.89 9.23 1.14
N ALA A 50 8.19 9.91 2.06
CA ALA A 50 7.99 9.39 3.40
C ALA A 50 7.19 8.08 3.38
N LEU A 51 6.17 7.99 2.52
CA LEU A 51 5.36 6.77 2.37
C LEU A 51 6.20 5.56 1.92
N LYS A 52 7.10 5.75 0.94
CA LYS A 52 8.03 4.70 0.47
C LYS A 52 9.03 4.22 1.52
N ARG A 53 9.36 5.07 2.49
CA ARG A 53 10.22 4.69 3.62
C ARG A 53 9.45 3.95 4.71
N LEU A 54 8.19 4.33 4.93
CA LEU A 54 7.33 3.78 5.98
C LEU A 54 6.66 2.47 5.59
N ARG A 55 6.42 2.24 4.30
CA ARG A 55 5.71 1.07 3.78
C ARG A 55 6.60 0.28 2.84
N ALA A 56 6.55 -1.04 2.97
CA ALA A 56 7.21 -1.97 2.06
C ALA A 56 6.73 -1.74 0.61
N ALA A 57 7.61 -2.04 -0.36
CA ALA A 57 7.25 -1.96 -1.77
C ALA A 57 6.16 -3.01 -2.10
N PRO A 58 5.16 -2.65 -2.92
CA PRO A 58 4.19 -3.61 -3.41
C PRO A 58 4.83 -4.54 -4.43
N SER A 59 4.31 -5.76 -4.56
CA SER A 59 4.74 -6.66 -5.64
C SER A 59 3.96 -6.36 -6.91
N ARG A 60 4.62 -6.40 -8.07
CA ARG A 60 4.00 -6.32 -9.39
C ARG A 60 4.16 -7.66 -10.09
N ALA A 61 3.07 -8.21 -10.63
CA ALA A 61 3.10 -9.44 -11.41
C ALA A 61 2.17 -9.33 -12.61
N ALA A 62 2.60 -9.88 -13.75
CA ALA A 62 1.72 -10.05 -14.90
C ALA A 62 0.55 -10.98 -14.53
N MET A 63 -0.64 -10.64 -14.98
CA MET A 63 -1.86 -11.40 -14.73
C MET A 63 -2.81 -11.28 -15.93
N GLU A 64 -3.51 -12.38 -16.22
CA GLU A 64 -4.67 -12.36 -17.11
C GLU A 64 -5.95 -12.32 -16.26
N ALA A 65 -6.81 -11.34 -16.55
CA ALA A 65 -8.11 -11.17 -15.94
C ALA A 65 -9.21 -11.58 -16.93
N ALA A 66 -10.23 -12.27 -16.42
CA ALA A 66 -11.37 -12.74 -17.21
C ALA A 66 -10.99 -13.57 -18.46
N GLY A 67 -9.82 -14.20 -18.47
CA GLY A 67 -9.34 -15.06 -19.56
C GLY A 67 -8.92 -14.34 -20.85
N GLU A 68 -9.08 -13.03 -20.94
CA GLU A 68 -8.86 -12.28 -22.19
C GLU A 68 -8.09 -10.97 -21.99
N VAL A 69 -8.08 -10.41 -20.78
CA VAL A 69 -7.48 -9.10 -20.50
C VAL A 69 -6.16 -9.30 -19.78
N SER A 70 -5.05 -9.17 -20.50
CA SER A 70 -3.72 -9.14 -19.89
C SER A 70 -3.45 -7.81 -19.19
N GLY A 71 -2.61 -7.83 -18.16
CA GLY A 71 -2.27 -6.64 -17.39
C GLY A 71 -1.31 -6.93 -16.26
N ASP A 72 -1.06 -5.92 -15.45
CA ASP A 72 -0.21 -6.02 -14.26
C ASP A 72 -1.04 -5.88 -12.99
N LEU A 73 -0.88 -6.83 -12.07
CA LEU A 73 -1.48 -6.76 -10.74
C LEU A 73 -0.43 -6.33 -9.71
N TYR A 74 -0.69 -5.20 -9.08
CA TYR A 74 0.05 -4.67 -7.95
C TYR A 74 -0.63 -5.16 -6.67
N ARG A 75 0.10 -5.88 -5.83
CA ARG A 75 -0.40 -6.37 -4.54
C ARG A 75 0.24 -5.63 -3.37
N PRO A 76 -0.55 -5.22 -2.37
CA PRO A 76 -0.04 -4.69 -1.12
C PRO A 76 0.75 -5.75 -0.35
N ALA A 77 1.63 -5.32 0.55
CA ALA A 77 2.41 -6.21 1.42
C ALA A 77 1.55 -6.88 2.52
N ALA A 78 0.38 -6.32 2.82
CA ALA A 78 -0.62 -6.84 3.74
C ALA A 78 -1.88 -7.27 2.95
N PRO A 79 -2.84 -7.99 3.56
CA PRO A 79 -4.10 -8.32 2.91
C PRO A 79 -4.79 -7.06 2.32
N PRO A 80 -5.27 -7.12 1.07
CA PRO A 80 -5.82 -5.95 0.39
C PRO A 80 -7.14 -5.47 1.04
N ARG A 81 -7.27 -4.15 1.17
CA ARG A 81 -8.49 -3.49 1.66
C ARG A 81 -9.63 -3.55 0.64
N ALA A 82 -9.28 -3.42 -0.64
CA ALA A 82 -10.17 -3.53 -1.79
C ALA A 82 -9.34 -3.79 -3.07
N VAL A 83 -10.03 -4.08 -4.16
CA VAL A 83 -9.45 -4.24 -5.50
C VAL A 83 -9.85 -3.04 -6.36
N LEU A 84 -8.89 -2.46 -7.08
CA LEU A 84 -9.07 -1.37 -8.03
C LEU A 84 -8.64 -1.81 -9.42
N VAL A 85 -9.37 -1.36 -10.44
CA VAL A 85 -8.93 -1.44 -11.84
C VAL A 85 -8.51 -0.04 -12.27
N LEU A 86 -7.24 0.13 -12.59
CA LEU A 86 -6.66 1.40 -13.01
C LEU A 86 -6.43 1.34 -14.52
N VAL A 87 -7.35 1.94 -15.27
CA VAL A 87 -7.33 1.94 -16.74
C VAL A 87 -6.30 2.98 -17.25
N PRO A 88 -5.29 2.58 -18.06
CA PRO A 88 -4.36 3.51 -18.67
C PRO A 88 -5.08 4.55 -19.55
N GLY A 89 -4.57 5.78 -19.59
CA GLY A 89 -4.94 6.75 -20.62
C GLY A 89 -4.25 6.46 -21.97
N ALA A 90 -4.49 7.30 -22.97
CA ALA A 90 -3.82 7.20 -24.28
C ALA A 90 -2.34 7.60 -24.16
N SER A 91 -1.44 6.64 -24.35
CA SER A 91 0.01 6.80 -24.31
C SER A 91 0.67 5.63 -25.06
N SER A 92 1.76 5.89 -25.78
CA SER A 92 2.54 4.87 -26.50
C SER A 92 3.14 3.80 -25.58
N GLU A 93 3.37 4.17 -24.33
CA GLU A 93 3.86 3.32 -23.25
C GLU A 93 2.73 2.49 -22.60
N GLY A 94 1.47 2.87 -22.79
CA GLY A 94 0.31 2.14 -22.31
C GLY A 94 0.34 1.90 -20.79
N LYS A 95 0.16 0.64 -20.37
CA LYS A 95 0.25 0.24 -18.95
C LYS A 95 1.63 0.46 -18.33
N ASP A 96 2.67 0.57 -19.16
CA ASP A 96 4.06 0.74 -18.75
C ASP A 96 4.49 2.22 -18.67
N HIS A 97 3.55 3.16 -18.86
CA HIS A 97 3.83 4.59 -18.69
C HIS A 97 4.37 4.87 -17.27
N PRO A 98 5.53 5.52 -17.09
CA PRO A 98 6.20 5.64 -15.78
C PRO A 98 5.33 6.24 -14.68
N GLN A 99 4.54 7.27 -15.02
CA GLN A 99 3.64 7.91 -14.05
C GLN A 99 2.49 6.99 -13.61
N LEU A 100 2.00 6.14 -14.53
CA LEU A 100 0.95 5.17 -14.24
C LEU A 100 1.46 4.07 -13.32
N VAL A 101 2.65 3.53 -13.63
CA VAL A 101 3.32 2.52 -12.82
C VAL A 101 3.58 3.05 -11.40
N ALA A 102 4.09 4.28 -11.29
CA ALA A 102 4.33 4.92 -10.00
C ALA A 102 3.01 5.08 -9.21
N PHE A 103 1.94 5.57 -9.86
CA PHE A 103 0.64 5.77 -9.24
C PHE A 103 0.00 4.46 -8.77
N ALA A 104 0.03 3.40 -9.60
CA ALA A 104 -0.45 2.07 -9.23
C ALA A 104 0.31 1.52 -8.01
N ALA A 105 1.64 1.71 -7.97
CA ALA A 105 2.46 1.32 -6.83
C ALA A 105 2.14 2.14 -5.56
N SER A 106 1.83 3.43 -5.67
CA SER A 106 1.42 4.27 -4.54
C SER A 106 0.08 3.82 -3.96
N LEU A 107 -0.92 3.52 -4.81
CA LEU A 107 -2.21 2.95 -4.39
C LEU A 107 -2.01 1.58 -3.69
N ALA A 108 -1.12 0.74 -4.22
CA ALA A 108 -0.82 -0.53 -3.58
C ALA A 108 -0.09 -0.39 -2.24
N ARG A 109 0.73 0.66 -2.04
CA ARG A 109 1.36 0.94 -0.74
C ARG A 109 0.36 1.28 0.36
N VAL A 110 -0.77 1.90 0.02
CA VAL A 110 -1.84 2.26 0.98
C VAL A 110 -2.89 1.15 1.15
N GLY A 111 -2.66 -0.02 0.56
CA GLY A 111 -3.40 -1.25 0.85
C GLY A 111 -4.39 -1.71 -0.21
N PHE A 112 -4.39 -1.12 -1.41
CA PHE A 112 -5.25 -1.58 -2.51
C PHE A 112 -4.55 -2.63 -3.38
N ALA A 113 -5.26 -3.67 -3.79
CA ALA A 113 -4.81 -4.47 -4.94
C ALA A 113 -5.19 -3.73 -6.21
N VAL A 114 -4.24 -3.46 -7.11
CA VAL A 114 -4.48 -2.63 -8.30
C VAL A 114 -4.16 -3.43 -9.56
N PHE A 115 -5.17 -3.66 -10.39
CA PHE A 115 -4.99 -4.25 -11.71
C PHE A 115 -4.91 -3.17 -12.78
N VAL A 116 -3.85 -3.18 -13.58
CA VAL A 116 -3.61 -2.26 -14.69
C VAL A 116 -3.68 -3.06 -15.99
N PRO A 117 -4.79 -3.00 -16.75
CA PRO A 117 -4.93 -3.75 -17.99
C PRO A 117 -4.01 -3.20 -19.10
N GLU A 118 -3.54 -4.07 -19.97
CA GLU A 118 -3.01 -3.71 -21.27
C GLU A 118 -4.18 -3.45 -22.24
N LEU A 119 -4.18 -2.29 -22.89
CA LEU A 119 -5.24 -1.90 -23.83
C LEU A 119 -4.60 -1.50 -25.16
N PRO A 120 -4.49 -2.45 -26.13
CA PRO A 120 -3.78 -2.21 -27.38
C PRO A 120 -4.27 -0.99 -28.18
N ALA A 121 -5.57 -0.67 -28.13
CA ALA A 121 -6.14 0.49 -28.81
C ALA A 121 -5.61 1.82 -28.25
N LEU A 122 -5.57 1.95 -26.92
CA LEU A 122 -5.07 3.15 -26.25
C LEU A 122 -3.56 3.32 -26.41
N ARG A 123 -2.83 2.20 -26.50
CA ARG A 123 -1.39 2.21 -26.80
C ARG A 123 -1.07 2.69 -28.21
N ARG A 124 -1.96 2.41 -29.17
CA ARG A 124 -1.85 2.85 -30.57
C ARG A 124 -2.39 4.26 -30.81
N LEU A 125 -2.86 4.95 -29.76
CA LEU A 125 -3.52 6.25 -29.83
C LEU A 125 -4.73 6.24 -30.79
N GLN A 126 -5.43 5.11 -30.86
CA GLN A 126 -6.67 4.96 -31.63
C GLN A 126 -7.84 5.12 -30.66
N VAL A 127 -8.62 6.19 -30.84
CA VAL A 127 -9.85 6.49 -30.10
C VAL A 127 -11.05 6.39 -31.02
#